data_AF-A0A016WWG6-F1
#
_entry.id   AF-A0A016WWG6-F1
#
_cell.length_a   1.000
_cell.length_b   1.000
_cell.length_c   1.000
_cell.angle_alpha   90.00
_cell.angle_beta   90.00
_cell.angle_gamma   90.00
#
_symmetry.space_group_name_H-M   'P 1'
#
loop_
_entity.id
_entity.type
_entity.pdbx_description
1 polymer ?
#
loop_
_entity_poly.entity_id
_entity_poly.type
_entity_poly.pdbx_seq_one_letter_code
_entity_poly.pdbx_strand_id
1 'polypeptide(L)'
;MDNATKKCLPEMLPDPPGRTGFYYSGNPVDGVKSWLGEMHKNKVNAPGWENDLKYQNINKNYFNLVRANTSGIGCAARLCGPVKKLYCLTDNP
;
A
#
# COMPACT_ATOMS: atom_id res chain seq x y z
N MET A 1 -28.18 -20.32 3.27
CA MET A 1 -26.71 -20.36 3.14
C MET A 1 -26.38 -19.41 2.00
N ASP A 2 -26.04 -18.16 2.33
CA ASP A 2 -25.96 -17.11 1.33
C ASP A 2 -24.68 -17.21 0.51
N ASN A 3 -24.89 -17.24 -0.80
CA ASN A 3 -23.93 -17.39 -1.87
C ASN A 3 -23.06 -16.12 -2.02
N ALA A 4 -22.22 -15.86 -1.03
CA ALA A 4 -21.34 -14.69 -0.99
C ALA A 4 -19.94 -15.00 -1.54
N THR A 5 -19.85 -15.59 -2.72
CA THR A 5 -18.71 -15.36 -3.64
C THR A 5 -18.79 -13.92 -4.16
N LYS A 6 -18.79 -12.94 -3.26
CA LYS A 6 -18.49 -11.55 -3.61
C LYS A 6 -17.03 -11.56 -4.03
N LYS A 7 -16.79 -11.73 -5.35
CA LYS A 7 -15.50 -11.59 -6.02
C LYS A 7 -14.75 -10.46 -5.34
N CYS A 8 -13.63 -10.78 -4.71
CA CYS A 8 -12.76 -9.73 -4.25
C CYS A 8 -12.32 -8.91 -5.45
N LEU A 9 -12.27 -7.60 -5.25
CA LEU A 9 -11.80 -6.68 -6.27
C LEU A 9 -10.41 -7.16 -6.75
N PRO A 10 -10.08 -6.96 -8.03
CA PRO A 10 -8.74 -7.26 -8.55
C PRO A 10 -7.66 -6.58 -7.68
N GLU A 11 -6.45 -7.14 -7.67
CA GLU A 11 -5.34 -6.61 -6.84
C GLU A 11 -5.00 -5.16 -7.19
N MET A 12 -5.23 -4.75 -8.45
CA MET A 12 -5.14 -3.37 -8.90
C MET A 12 -6.51 -2.89 -9.36
N LEU A 13 -7.12 -2.01 -8.56
CA LEU A 13 -8.08 -1.05 -9.08
C LEU A 13 -7.33 0.22 -9.46
N PRO A 14 -7.82 0.98 -10.45
CA PRO A 14 -7.30 2.33 -10.67
C PRO A 14 -7.49 3.16 -9.40
N ASP A 15 -6.45 3.93 -9.08
CA ASP A 15 -6.47 4.79 -7.91
C ASP A 15 -7.54 5.88 -8.07
N PRO A 16 -8.35 6.17 -7.04
CA PRO A 16 -9.30 7.27 -7.11
C PRO A 16 -8.58 8.59 -7.40
N PRO A 17 -9.23 9.57 -8.08
CA PRO A 17 -8.63 10.87 -8.34
C PRO A 17 -8.08 11.51 -7.07
N GLY A 18 -6.83 11.98 -7.12
CA GLY A 18 -6.15 12.62 -5.99
C GLY A 18 -5.72 11.68 -4.87
N ARG A 19 -5.79 10.37 -5.06
CA ARG A 19 -5.36 9.36 -4.10
C ARG A 19 -4.41 8.39 -4.77
N THR A 20 -3.56 7.76 -3.98
CA THR A 20 -2.68 6.68 -4.46
C THR A 20 -2.82 5.45 -3.59
N GLY A 21 -3.02 4.31 -4.25
CA GLY A 21 -3.31 3.03 -3.64
C GLY A 21 -2.13 2.07 -3.69
N PHE A 22 -2.05 1.25 -2.65
CA PHE A 22 -1.09 0.16 -2.51
C PHE A 22 -1.76 -1.05 -1.85
N TYR A 23 -1.31 -2.25 -2.23
CA TYR A 23 -2.04 -3.48 -1.99
C TYR A 23 -1.11 -4.62 -1.56
N TYR A 24 -1.64 -5.53 -0.76
CA TYR A 24 -0.97 -6.76 -0.37
C TYR A 24 -1.94 -7.93 -0.27
N SER A 25 -1.46 -9.10 -0.66
CA SER A 25 -2.19 -10.37 -0.65
C SER A 25 -1.51 -11.30 0.35
N GLY A 26 -2.20 -11.64 1.43
CA GLY A 26 -1.66 -12.44 2.53
C GLY A 26 -1.86 -11.79 3.89
N ASN A 27 -0.95 -12.08 4.82
CA ASN A 27 -1.00 -11.49 6.16
C ASN A 27 -0.70 -9.97 6.09
N PRO A 28 -1.60 -9.10 6.61
CA PRO A 28 -1.38 -7.65 6.59
C PRO A 28 -0.08 -7.19 7.23
N VAL A 29 0.37 -7.86 8.31
CA VAL A 29 1.63 -7.54 8.99
C VAL A 29 2.82 -7.79 8.07
N ASP A 30 2.79 -8.91 7.34
CA ASP A 30 3.83 -9.24 6.37
C ASP A 30 3.81 -8.29 5.18
N GLY A 31 2.62 -7.78 4.80
CA GLY A 31 2.47 -6.74 3.80
C GLY A 31 3.17 -5.44 4.19
N VAL A 32 2.88 -4.93 5.39
CA VAL A 32 3.53 -3.72 5.91
C VAL A 32 5.05 -3.90 6.01
N LYS A 33 5.51 -5.05 6.51
CA LYS A 33 6.94 -5.38 6.56
C LYS A 33 7.57 -5.44 5.17
N SER A 34 6.88 -6.04 4.20
CA SER A 34 7.35 -6.12 2.82
C SER A 34 7.49 -4.75 2.19
N TRP A 35 6.52 -3.86 2.39
CA TRP A 35 6.58 -2.48 1.87
C TRP A 35 7.72 -1.68 2.49
N LEU A 36 7.92 -1.77 3.81
CA LEU A 36 9.08 -1.17 4.47
C LEU A 36 10.39 -1.76 3.95
N GLY A 37 10.43 -3.08 3.71
CA GLY A 37 11.60 -3.80 3.21
C GLY A 37 12.04 -3.39 1.79
N GLU A 38 11.17 -2.78 0.98
CA GLU A 38 11.54 -2.25 -0.34
C GLU A 38 12.69 -1.24 -0.24
N MET A 39 12.82 -0.51 0.87
CA MET A 39 13.92 0.42 1.10
C MET A 39 15.28 -0.27 1.05
N HIS A 40 15.39 -1.45 1.66
CA HIS A 40 16.61 -2.24 1.68
C HIS A 40 16.83 -2.97 0.35
N LYS A 41 15.77 -3.60 -0.16
CA LYS A 41 15.84 -4.41 -1.38
C LYS A 41 16.27 -3.58 -2.59
N ASN A 42 15.73 -2.37 -2.71
CA ASN A 42 15.91 -1.52 -3.88
C ASN A 42 16.93 -0.40 -3.62
N LYS A 43 17.71 -0.50 -2.52
CA LYS A 43 18.75 0.46 -2.12
C LYS A 43 18.27 1.91 -2.24
N VAL A 44 17.09 2.19 -1.69
CA VAL A 44 16.55 3.56 -1.71
C VAL A 44 17.53 4.41 -0.94
N ASN A 45 18.19 5.34 -1.64
CA ASN A 45 18.83 6.47 -1.00
C ASN A 45 17.71 7.35 -0.46
N ALA A 46 17.22 6.99 0.72
CA ALA A 46 16.52 7.88 1.61
C ALA A 46 17.64 8.64 2.35
N PRO A 47 18.11 9.80 1.85
CA PRO A 47 18.88 10.68 2.72
C PRO A 47 18.02 10.84 3.98
N GLY A 48 18.62 10.68 5.16
CA GLY A 48 17.92 10.32 6.41
C GLY A 48 16.65 11.13 6.70
N TRP A 49 15.91 10.73 7.75
CA TRP A 49 14.63 11.30 8.24
C TRP A 49 14.46 12.83 8.16
N GLU A 50 15.56 13.58 8.05
CA GLU A 50 15.68 15.02 7.82
C GLU A 50 15.27 15.50 6.41
N ASN A 51 15.14 14.62 5.41
CA ASN A 51 14.69 15.00 4.08
C ASN A 51 13.28 14.50 3.82
N ASP A 52 12.38 15.42 3.47
CA ASP A 52 11.01 15.10 3.04
C ASP A 52 11.05 14.04 1.93
N LEU A 53 10.73 12.80 2.28
CA LEU A 53 10.63 11.73 1.30
C LEU A 53 9.45 12.06 0.38
N LYS A 54 9.75 12.37 -0.87
CA LYS A 54 8.76 12.55 -1.94
C LYS A 54 8.62 11.26 -2.71
N TYR A 55 7.43 11.02 -3.26
CA TYR A 55 7.21 9.87 -4.13
C TYR A 55 8.11 9.93 -5.37
N GLN A 56 8.94 8.89 -5.59
CA GLN A 56 9.96 8.87 -6.65
C GLN A 56 9.58 8.01 -7.87
N ASN A 57 8.30 7.64 -8.06
CA ASN A 57 7.86 6.69 -9.10
C ASN A 57 8.55 5.31 -9.08
N ILE A 58 9.27 5.00 -7.99
CA ILE A 58 9.85 3.70 -7.67
C ILE A 58 9.30 3.28 -6.32
N ASN A 59 9.33 1.98 -6.00
CA ASN A 59 8.95 1.46 -4.67
C ASN A 59 7.61 2.01 -4.20
N LYS A 60 6.60 1.83 -5.06
CA LYS A 60 5.30 2.50 -4.92
C LYS A 60 4.74 2.32 -3.51
N ASN A 61 4.83 1.11 -2.98
CA ASN A 61 4.27 0.80 -1.68
C ASN A 61 5.06 1.45 -0.54
N TYR A 62 6.40 1.42 -0.60
CA TYR A 62 7.24 2.12 0.38
C TYR A 62 6.96 3.61 0.43
N PHE A 63 7.04 4.32 -0.70
CA PHE A 63 6.87 5.76 -0.68
C PHE A 63 5.44 6.18 -0.32
N ASN A 64 4.43 5.42 -0.70
CA ASN A 64 3.06 5.71 -0.23
C ASN A 64 2.88 5.49 1.27
N LEU A 65 3.70 4.65 1.89
CA LEU A 65 3.70 4.45 3.34
C LEU A 65 4.44 5.56 4.08
N VAL A 66 5.53 6.12 3.54
CA VAL A 66 6.45 6.99 4.29
C VAL A 66 6.58 8.43 3.78
N ARG A 67 5.98 8.79 2.65
CA ARG A 67 6.17 10.14 2.07
C ARG A 67 5.62 11.24 2.97
N ALA A 68 6.37 12.32 3.08
CA ALA A 68 6.08 13.44 3.99
C ALA A 68 4.85 14.26 3.58
N ASN A 69 4.48 14.23 2.29
CA ASN A 69 3.34 14.99 1.76
C ASN A 69 1.98 14.27 1.92
N THR A 70 1.91 13.12 2.60
CA THR A 70 0.63 12.46 2.94
C THR A 70 0.14 12.98 4.30
N SER A 71 -1.12 13.40 4.42
CA SER A 71 -1.71 13.76 5.71
C SER A 71 -2.57 12.65 6.33
N GLY A 72 -2.94 11.65 5.53
CA GLY A 72 -3.68 10.49 6.03
C GLY A 72 -3.52 9.22 5.19
N ILE A 73 -3.51 8.08 5.88
CA ILE A 73 -3.57 6.74 5.27
C ILE A 73 -4.78 6.01 5.83
N GLY A 74 -5.63 5.51 4.94
CA GLY A 74 -6.77 4.66 5.27
C GLY A 74 -6.59 3.27 4.69
N CYS A 75 -6.74 2.23 5.51
CA CYS A 75 -6.62 0.85 5.06
C CYS A 75 -7.85 0.01 5.40
N ALA A 76 -8.18 -0.94 4.53
CA ALA A 76 -9.20 -1.95 4.75
C ALA A 76 -8.66 -3.33 4.42
N ALA A 77 -8.97 -4.30 5.29
CA ALA A 77 -8.63 -5.70 5.07
C ALA A 77 -9.89 -6.54 4.87
N ARG A 78 -9.84 -7.48 3.92
CA ARG A 78 -10.96 -8.37 3.63
C ARG A 78 -10.49 -9.79 3.36
N LEU A 79 -11.23 -10.77 3.87
CA LEU A 79 -11.01 -12.18 3.56
C LEU A 79 -11.65 -12.53 2.20
N CYS A 80 -10.88 -13.18 1.35
CA CYS A 80 -11.16 -13.50 -0.05
C CYS A 80 -10.89 -14.99 -0.29
N GLY A 81 -11.85 -15.85 0.06
CA GLY A 81 -11.58 -17.29 0.13
C GLY A 81 -10.52 -17.58 1.20
N PRO A 82 -9.42 -18.30 0.88
CA PRO A 82 -8.35 -18.57 1.84
C PRO A 82 -7.36 -17.40 2.01
N VAL A 83 -7.45 -16.35 1.19
CA VAL A 83 -6.47 -15.26 1.16
C VAL A 83 -7.04 -14.00 1.82
N LYS A 84 -6.29 -13.37 2.71
CA LYS A 84 -6.62 -12.04 3.24
C LYS A 84 -6.00 -10.98 2.32
N LYS A 85 -6.76 -9.98 1.92
CA LYS A 85 -6.25 -8.85 1.12
C LYS A 85 -6.25 -7.59 1.96
N LEU A 86 -5.18 -6.80 1.84
CA LEU A 86 -5.02 -5.48 2.44
C LEU A 86 -4.98 -4.44 1.32
N TYR A 87 -5.81 -3.41 1.44
CA TYR A 87 -5.84 -2.27 0.54
C TYR A 87 -5.65 -1.01 1.36
N CYS A 88 -4.74 -0.14 0.93
CA CYS A 88 -4.50 1.16 1.55
C CYS A 88 -4.60 2.26 0.50
N LEU A 89 -5.11 3.41 0.91
CA LEU A 89 -5.15 4.64 0.13
C LEU A 89 -4.50 5.76 0.92
N THR A 90 -3.80 6.62 0.20
CA THR A 90 -3.29 7.89 0.69
C THR A 90 -4.09 9.04 0.09
N ASP A 91 -4.01 10.21 0.72
CA ASP A 91 -4.71 11.43 0.33
C ASP A 91 -3.93 12.34 -0.64
N ASN A 92 -2.84 11.82 -1.22
CA ASN A 92 -2.07 12.51 -2.26
C ASN A 92 -1.90 11.57 -3.49
N PRO A 93 -1.90 12.09 -4.72
CA PRO A 93 -1.40 11.36 -5.89
C PRO A 93 0.09 10.99 -5.75
#